data_AF-L2GXH3-F1
#
_entry.id   AF-L2GXH3-F1
#
_cell.length_a   1.000
_cell.length_b   1.000
_cell.length_c   1.000
_cell.angle_alpha   90.00
_cell.angle_beta   90.00
_cell.angle_gamma   90.00
#
_symmetry.space_group_name_H-M   'P 1'
#
loop_
_entity.id
_entity.type
_entity.pdbx_description
1 polymer ?
#
loop_
_entity_poly.entity_id
_entity_poly.type
_entity_poly.pdbx_seq_one_letter_code
_entity_poly.pdbx_strand_id
1 'polypeptide(L)'
;MCQCLICVPVTYTEKLETENPLENIHCAFCYHTTQTTKLVKKTYLTFLYVPFILIKTSDPFIGCDRCRSGFSAGDVKVCHNCRNVIVDDNSFCPRCGFRVREPDTKQQD
;
A
#
# COMPACT_ATOMS: atom_id res chain seq x y z
N MET A 1 12.94 -15.92 -35.23
CA MET A 1 13.62 -15.01 -34.28
C MET A 1 13.20 -15.44 -32.88
N CYS A 2 14.03 -16.20 -32.17
CA CYS A 2 13.76 -16.56 -30.77
C CYS A 2 14.05 -15.35 -29.89
N GLN A 3 13.00 -14.73 -29.36
CA GLN A 3 13.11 -13.69 -28.35
C GLN A 3 13.44 -14.38 -27.02
N CYS A 4 14.74 -14.60 -26.78
CA CYS A 4 15.24 -15.20 -25.55
C CYS A 4 14.90 -14.30 -24.36
N LEU A 5 13.74 -14.54 -23.71
CA LEU A 5 13.29 -13.96 -22.45
C LEU A 5 14.13 -14.47 -21.27
N ILE A 6 15.45 -14.31 -21.36
CA ILE A 6 16.35 -14.72 -20.29
C ILE A 6 16.30 -13.69 -19.16
N CYS A 7 16.02 -12.43 -19.49
CA CYS A 7 15.94 -11.33 -18.55
C CYS A 7 14.51 -10.83 -18.37
N VAL A 8 13.88 -11.14 -17.23
CA VAL A 8 12.54 -10.65 -16.88
C VAL A 8 12.61 -9.85 -15.56
N PRO A 9 12.03 -8.65 -15.50
CA PRO A 9 11.93 -7.92 -14.24
C PRO A 9 10.91 -8.59 -13.31
N VAL A 10 11.30 -8.84 -12.07
CA VAL A 10 10.43 -9.37 -11.02
C VAL A 10 10.38 -8.37 -9.88
N THR A 11 9.17 -8.08 -9.40
CA THR A 11 8.94 -7.14 -8.30
C THR A 11 8.55 -7.90 -7.03
N TYR A 12 9.26 -7.62 -5.95
CA TYR A 12 8.98 -8.12 -4.60
C TYR A 12 8.53 -6.96 -3.72
N THR A 13 7.60 -7.23 -2.80
CA THR A 13 7.16 -6.25 -1.80
C THR A 13 7.65 -6.69 -0.43
N GLU A 14 8.44 -5.83 0.21
CA GLU A 14 8.99 -6.04 1.54
C GLU A 14 8.32 -5.11 2.57
N LYS A 15 8.32 -5.55 3.83
CA LYS A 15 7.80 -4.78 4.97
C LYS A 15 8.94 -4.00 5.61
N LEU A 16 8.68 -2.75 5.96
CA LEU A 16 9.58 -1.89 6.72
C LEU A 16 9.03 -1.66 8.12
N GLU A 17 9.91 -1.28 9.05
CA GLU A 17 9.51 -0.86 10.38
C GLU A 17 8.58 0.36 10.30
N THR A 18 7.46 0.27 10.99
CA THR A 18 6.41 1.29 10.94
C THR A 18 6.33 1.99 12.28
N GLU A 19 6.60 3.29 12.29
CA GLU A 19 6.34 4.16 13.42
C GLU A 19 4.83 4.44 13.47
N ASN A 20 4.16 4.04 14.56
CA ASN A 20 2.72 4.19 14.80
C ASN A 20 1.79 3.53 13.74
N PRO A 21 1.67 2.19 13.74
CA PRO A 21 0.71 1.52 12.87
C PRO A 21 -0.73 1.82 13.29
N LEU A 22 -1.60 2.08 12.31
CA LEU A 22 -3.05 2.16 12.55
C LEU A 22 -3.60 0.75 12.64
N GLU A 23 -4.08 0.37 13.82
CA GLU A 23 -4.65 -0.93 14.10
C GLU A 23 -6.16 -1.00 13.82
N ASN A 24 -6.66 -2.22 13.63
CA ASN A 24 -8.09 -2.52 13.44
C ASN A 24 -8.71 -1.75 12.26
N ILE A 25 -7.98 -1.62 11.16
CA ILE A 25 -8.47 -1.04 9.91
C ILE A 25 -8.97 -2.13 8.98
N HIS A 26 -9.94 -1.80 8.12
CA HIS A 26 -10.38 -2.69 7.06
C HIS A 26 -9.72 -2.32 5.73
N CYS A 27 -9.03 -3.30 5.14
CA CYS A 27 -8.38 -3.12 3.85
C CYS A 27 -9.40 -2.97 2.72
N ALA A 28 -9.23 -1.93 1.89
CA ALA A 28 -10.07 -1.68 0.71
C ALA A 28 -9.99 -2.77 -0.38
N PHE A 29 -8.94 -3.59 -0.37
CA PHE A 29 -8.69 -4.59 -1.42
C PHE A 29 -8.99 -6.02 -0.96
N CYS A 30 -8.54 -6.41 0.23
CA CYS A 30 -8.73 -7.78 0.74
C CYS A 30 -9.87 -7.91 1.77
N TYR A 31 -10.53 -6.80 2.14
CA TYR A 31 -11.67 -6.75 3.07
C TYR A 31 -11.46 -7.37 4.45
N HIS A 32 -10.24 -7.76 4.79
CA HIS A 32 -9.87 -8.24 6.11
C HIS A 32 -9.51 -7.09 7.05
N THR A 33 -9.75 -7.31 8.34
CA THR A 33 -9.27 -6.43 9.40
C THR A 33 -7.77 -6.67 9.59
N THR A 34 -6.98 -5.61 9.45
CA THR A 34 -5.51 -5.66 9.55
C THR A 34 -4.98 -4.37 10.20
N GLN A 35 -3.65 -4.26 10.26
CA GLN A 35 -2.95 -3.02 10.59
C GLN A 35 -2.31 -2.41 9.33
N THR A 36 -2.00 -1.11 9.37
CA THR A 36 -1.18 -0.46 8.35
C THR A 36 0.30 -0.75 8.58
N THR A 37 1.05 -0.93 7.49
CA THR A 37 2.51 -1.09 7.51
C THR A 37 3.15 -0.32 6.38
N LYS A 38 4.34 0.23 6.61
CA LYS A 38 5.21 0.77 5.55
C LYS A 38 5.74 -0.40 4.71
N LEU A 39 5.58 -0.29 3.40
CA LEU A 39 5.97 -1.27 2.41
C LEU A 39 6.88 -0.62 1.36
N VAL A 40 7.74 -1.44 0.76
CA VAL A 40 8.59 -1.01 -0.35
C VAL A 40 8.58 -2.06 -1.46
N LYS A 41 8.52 -1.61 -2.72
CA LYS A 41 8.62 -2.50 -3.89
C LYS A 41 10.05 -2.46 -4.42
N LYS A 42 10.69 -3.62 -4.43
CA LYS A 42 12.01 -3.83 -5.03
C LYS A 42 11.85 -4.59 -6.33
N THR A 43 12.42 -4.08 -7.40
CA THR A 43 12.39 -4.71 -8.72
C THR A 43 13.77 -5.19 -9.08
N TYR A 44 13.89 -6.49 -9.34
CA TYR A 44 15.13 -7.16 -9.70
C TYR A 44 15.08 -7.60 -11.15
N LEU A 45 16.21 -7.49 -11.84
CA LEU A 45 16.41 -8.19 -13.10
C LEU A 45 16.77 -9.63 -12.77
N THR A 46 15.93 -10.56 -13.22
CA THR A 46 16.25 -11.99 -13.14
C THR A 46 17.00 -12.40 -14.39
N PHE A 47 17.93 -13.34 -14.29
CA PHE A 47 18.53 -14.05 -15.42
C PHE A 47 18.30 -15.54 -15.16
N LEU A 48 17.63 -16.25 -16.07
CA LEU A 48 17.25 -17.65 -15.86
C LEU A 48 16.52 -17.88 -14.53
N TYR A 49 15.55 -17.01 -14.21
CA TYR A 49 14.74 -17.04 -12.98
C TYR A 49 15.49 -16.78 -11.66
N VAL A 50 16.80 -16.52 -11.71
CA VAL A 50 17.58 -16.13 -10.53
C VAL A 50 17.62 -14.60 -10.45
N PRO A 51 17.17 -13.97 -9.34
CA PRO A 51 17.26 -12.52 -9.15
C PRO A 51 18.71 -12.11 -8.91
N PHE A 52 19.33 -11.43 -9.87
CA PHE A 52 20.75 -11.06 -9.80
C PHE A 52 20.99 -9.59 -9.47
N ILE A 53 20.21 -8.68 -10.05
CA ILE A 53 20.50 -7.23 -10.00
C ILE A 53 19.28 -6.48 -9.50
N LEU A 54 19.41 -5.75 -8.39
CA LEU A 54 18.41 -4.78 -7.97
C LEU A 54 18.44 -3.58 -8.91
N ILE A 55 17.35 -3.36 -9.64
CA ILE A 55 17.25 -2.26 -10.61
C ILE A 55 16.65 -1.02 -9.95
N LYS A 56 15.57 -1.21 -9.20
CA LYS A 56 14.77 -0.12 -8.68
C LYS A 56 14.15 -0.49 -7.34
N THR A 57 14.21 0.47 -6.43
CA THR A 57 13.44 0.47 -5.18
C THR A 57 12.42 1.60 -5.29
N SER A 58 11.15 1.33 -5.00
CA SER A 58 10.12 2.38 -4.94
C SER A 58 10.31 3.22 -3.68
N ASP A 59 9.71 4.41 -3.67
CA ASP A 59 9.50 5.12 -2.41
C ASP A 59 8.65 4.27 -1.45
N PRO A 60 8.86 4.39 -0.13
CA PRO A 60 8.05 3.70 0.85
C PRO A 60 6.60 4.19 0.77
N PHE A 61 5.65 3.27 0.88
CA PHE A 61 4.23 3.57 0.88
C PHE A 61 3.52 2.82 2.00
N ILE A 62 2.42 3.37 2.49
CA ILE A 62 1.60 2.71 3.50
C ILE A 62 0.67 1.71 2.79
N GLY A 63 0.62 0.49 3.29
CA GLY A 63 -0.23 -0.55 2.76
C GLY A 63 -0.72 -1.55 3.81
N CYS A 64 -1.38 -2.60 3.32
CA CYS A 64 -1.91 -3.66 4.16
C CYS A 64 -0.84 -4.68 4.54
N ASP A 65 -0.75 -5.02 5.83
CA ASP A 65 0.17 -6.06 6.31
C ASP A 65 -0.04 -7.43 5.65
N ARG A 66 -1.30 -7.76 5.33
CA ARG A 66 -1.71 -9.07 4.83
C ARG A 66 -1.57 -9.20 3.31
N CYS A 67 -2.27 -8.37 2.55
CA CYS A 67 -2.29 -8.47 1.08
C CYS A 67 -1.23 -7.60 0.39
N ARG A 68 -0.47 -6.79 1.14
CA ARG A 68 0.59 -5.92 0.64
C ARG A 68 0.14 -4.89 -0.42
N SER A 69 -1.18 -4.65 -0.52
CA SER A 69 -1.73 -3.59 -1.36
C SER A 69 -1.33 -2.22 -0.81
N GLY A 70 -0.86 -1.32 -1.67
CA GLY A 70 -0.59 0.06 -1.29
C GLY A 70 -1.88 0.89 -1.20
N PHE A 71 -1.95 1.74 -0.19
CA PHE A 71 -3.05 2.68 0.03
C PHE A 71 -2.65 4.10 -0.37
N SER A 72 -1.53 4.59 0.16
CA SER A 72 -1.04 5.95 -0.07
C SER A 72 0.46 6.01 0.18
N ALA A 73 1.16 6.94 -0.47
CA ALA A 73 2.58 7.22 -0.18
C ALA A 73 2.77 8.04 1.11
N GLY A 74 1.71 8.69 1.60
CA GLY A 74 1.71 9.47 2.83
C GLY A 74 0.64 8.96 3.80
N ASP A 75 -0.14 9.87 4.36
CA ASP A 75 -1.18 9.52 5.33
C ASP A 75 -2.33 8.72 4.71
N VAL A 76 -2.89 7.82 5.51
CA VAL A 76 -4.02 6.97 5.14
C VAL A 76 -5.30 7.54 5.75
N LYS A 77 -6.28 7.83 4.90
CA LYS A 77 -7.62 8.22 5.34
C LYS A 77 -8.40 6.97 5.76
N VAL A 78 -8.99 7.00 6.95
CA VAL A 78 -9.78 5.90 7.50
C VAL A 78 -11.17 6.40 7.83
N CYS A 79 -12.19 5.65 7.42
CA CYS A 79 -13.58 5.98 7.76
C CYS A 79 -13.81 5.87 9.28
N HIS A 80 -14.33 6.93 9.90
CA HIS A 80 -14.64 6.92 11.34
C HIS A 80 -15.74 5.92 11.74
N ASN A 81 -16.68 5.63 10.83
CA ASN A 81 -17.81 4.75 11.13
C ASN A 81 -17.42 3.26 11.04
N CYS A 82 -16.80 2.84 9.93
CA CYS A 82 -16.54 1.43 9.66
C CYS A 82 -15.05 1.05 9.60
N ARG A 83 -14.14 1.99 9.91
CA ARG A 83 -12.68 1.83 9.84
C ARG A 83 -12.14 1.34 8.50
N ASN A 84 -12.88 1.49 7.41
CA ASN A 84 -12.41 1.17 6.06
C ASN A 84 -11.36 2.19 5.61
N VAL A 85 -10.27 1.70 5.04
CA VAL A 85 -9.28 2.55 4.38
C VAL A 85 -9.90 3.16 3.12
N ILE A 86 -9.72 4.46 2.94
CA ILE A 86 -10.21 5.22 1.80
C ILE A 86 -8.97 5.59 0.97
N VAL A 87 -8.86 5.00 -0.21
CA VAL A 87 -7.68 5.12 -1.09
C VAL A 87 -7.78 6.36 -1.98
N ASP A 88 -8.99 6.79 -2.33
CA ASP A 88 -9.26 7.94 -3.19
C ASP A 88 -9.86 9.11 -2.40
N ASP A 89 -9.86 10.32 -2.98
CA ASP A 89 -10.49 11.51 -2.39
C ASP A 89 -12.03 11.51 -2.52
N ASN A 90 -12.66 10.40 -2.16
CA ASN A 90 -14.10 10.24 -2.18
C ASN A 90 -14.73 10.93 -0.96
N SER A 91 -15.77 11.73 -1.19
CA SER A 91 -16.56 12.34 -0.12
C SER A 91 -17.38 11.32 0.69
N PHE A 92 -17.49 10.08 0.21
CA PHE A 92 -18.26 9.01 0.85
C PHE A 92 -17.43 7.73 0.95
N CYS A 93 -17.62 7.00 2.05
CA CYS A 93 -16.95 5.73 2.26
C CYS A 93 -17.55 4.66 1.31
N PRO A 94 -16.74 3.99 0.48
CA PRO A 94 -17.25 3.01 -0.49
C PRO A 94 -17.84 1.76 0.18
N ARG A 95 -17.53 1.52 1.47
CA ARG A 95 -18.01 0.34 2.20
C ARG A 95 -19.33 0.57 2.93
N CYS A 96 -19.49 1.71 3.60
CA CYS A 96 -20.66 1.96 4.46
C CYS A 96 -21.50 3.17 4.03
N GLY A 97 -21.10 3.90 2.98
CA GLY A 97 -21.80 5.08 2.49
C GLY A 97 -21.72 6.31 3.41
N PHE A 98 -21.01 6.23 4.54
CA PHE A 98 -20.87 7.36 5.46
C PHE A 98 -20.06 8.48 4.81
N ARG A 99 -20.51 9.72 4.98
CA ARG A 99 -19.81 10.90 4.45
C ARG A 99 -18.47 11.06 5.19
N VAL A 100 -17.40 10.97 4.43
CA VAL A 100 -16.04 11.21 4.91
C VAL A 100 -15.92 12.73 5.00
N ARG A 101 -15.86 13.27 6.21
CA ARG A 101 -15.41 14.66 6.38
C ARG A 101 -13.94 14.66 5.97
N GLU A 102 -13.51 15.63 5.15
CA GLU A 102 -12.09 15.77 4.80
C GLU A 102 -11.25 15.71 6.07
N PRO A 103 -10.11 14.99 6.05
CA PRO A 103 -9.24 14.99 7.21
C PRO A 103 -8.80 16.43 7.45
N ASP A 104 -8.89 16.82 8.71
CA ASP A 104 -8.42 18.08 9.24
C ASP A 104 -6.97 18.28 8.78
N THR A 105 -6.80 19.10 7.73
CA THR A 105 -5.52 19.74 7.46
C THR A 105 -5.20 20.46 8.76
N LYS A 106 -4.09 20.10 9.40
CA LYS A 106 -3.63 20.71 10.66
C LYS A 106 -3.96 22.21 10.69
N GLN A 107 -4.99 22.60 11.44
CA GLN A 107 -5.10 23.98 11.92
C GLN A 107 -4.23 24.04 13.16
N GLN A 108 -2.97 24.41 12.91
CA GLN A 108 -2.02 24.82 13.93
C GLN A 108 -2.34 26.30 14.19
N ASP A 109 -2.96 26.58 15.34
CA ASP A 109 -3.03 27.92 15.94
C ASP A 109 -1.72 28.19 16.69
#